data_AF-A0A8J9TIJ5-F1
#
_entry.id   AF-A0A8J9TIJ5-F1
#
_cell.length_a   1.000
_cell.length_b   1.000
_cell.length_c   1.000
_cell.angle_alpha   90.00
_cell.angle_beta   90.00
_cell.angle_gamma   90.00
#
_symmetry.space_group_name_H-M   'P 1'
#
loop_
_entity.id
_entity.type
_entity.pdbx_description
1 polymer ?
#
loop_
_entity_poly.entity_id
_entity_poly.type
_entity_poly.pdbx_seq_one_letter_code
_entity_poly.pdbx_strand_id
1 'polypeptide(L)'
;MPATTSQVRFRSNRSRRGLYDGKDVRTGNNVSFSMRATKRTFKPNVMIKRVYSEILDEMVKFHLTTSTLRSIDKAGGLDNYLLKNEYKE
;
A
#
# COMPACT_ATOMS: atom_id res chain seq x y z
N MET A 1 1.45 19.45 -19.89
CA MET A 1 2.26 18.24 -20.18
C MET A 1 2.45 17.49 -18.86
N PRO A 2 1.76 16.37 -18.56
CA PRO A 2 2.04 15.66 -17.32
C PRO A 2 3.05 14.54 -17.57
N ALA A 3 4.33 14.88 -17.48
CA ALA A 3 5.37 13.91 -17.24
C ALA A 3 5.81 14.06 -15.78
N THR A 4 5.59 13.04 -14.95
CA THR A 4 6.56 12.48 -13.98
C THR A 4 5.94 11.20 -13.39
N THR A 5 6.04 10.07 -14.11
CA THR A 5 5.83 8.76 -13.50
C THR A 5 7.13 8.39 -12.78
N SER A 6 7.29 8.82 -11.53
CA SER A 6 8.40 8.38 -10.70
C SER A 6 8.21 6.90 -10.34
N GLN A 7 8.79 6.02 -11.15
CA GLN A 7 8.80 4.59 -10.87
C GLN A 7 9.61 4.36 -9.59
N VAL A 8 8.92 4.04 -8.49
CA VAL A 8 9.57 3.50 -7.29
C VAL A 8 10.30 2.22 -7.69
N ARG A 9 11.63 2.28 -7.79
CA ARG A 9 12.48 1.29 -8.46
C ARG A 9 12.46 -0.11 -7.85
N PHE A 10 11.90 -0.29 -6.65
CA PHE A 10 11.81 -1.58 -5.96
C PHE A 10 10.44 -1.77 -5.32
N ARG A 11 9.43 -2.14 -6.13
CA ARG A 11 8.13 -2.63 -5.64
C ARG A 11 7.99 -4.12 -5.87
N SER A 12 7.54 -4.84 -4.85
CA SER A 12 7.20 -6.26 -4.96
C SER A 12 6.05 -6.49 -5.93
N ASN A 13 6.04 -7.66 -6.61
CA ASN A 13 4.92 -8.04 -7.49
C ASN A 13 3.57 -8.09 -6.75
N ARG A 14 3.61 -8.26 -5.42
CA ARG A 14 2.42 -8.19 -4.56
C ARG A 14 1.91 -6.75 -4.44
N SER A 15 2.80 -5.79 -4.15
CA SER A 15 2.48 -4.36 -4.07
C SER A 15 1.86 -3.82 -5.36
N ARG A 16 2.32 -4.30 -6.53
CA ARG A 16 1.82 -3.88 -7.85
C ARG A 16 0.39 -4.32 -8.16
N ARG A 17 -0.11 -5.38 -7.52
CA ARG A 17 -1.42 -5.99 -7.80
C ARG A 17 -2.52 -5.54 -6.83
N GLY A 18 -2.19 -4.76 -5.81
CA GLY A 18 -3.16 -4.29 -4.82
C GLY A 18 -2.89 -2.85 -4.40
N LEU A 19 -3.70 -2.34 -3.49
CA LEU A 19 -3.50 -1.00 -2.95
C LEU A 19 -2.73 -1.09 -1.64
N TYR A 20 -1.48 -0.63 -1.70
CA TYR A 20 -0.52 -0.73 -0.60
C TYR A 20 -0.09 0.60 -0.01
N ASP A 21 -0.58 1.74 -0.55
CA ASP A 21 -0.30 3.07 0.01
C ASP A 21 1.21 3.34 0.17
N GLY A 22 2.00 2.91 -0.83
CA GLY A 22 3.47 3.00 -0.82
C GLY A 22 4.20 2.03 0.11
N LYS A 23 3.48 1.16 0.86
CA LYS A 23 4.10 0.19 1.76
C LYS A 23 4.55 -1.06 1.01
N ASP A 24 5.77 -1.49 1.30
CA ASP A 24 6.29 -2.74 0.78
C ASP A 24 7.01 -3.54 1.89
N VAL A 25 7.38 -4.76 1.56
CA VAL A 25 8.15 -5.63 2.45
C VAL A 25 9.51 -5.00 2.73
N ARG A 26 9.85 -4.85 4.01
CA ARG A 26 11.16 -4.37 4.44
C ARG A 26 11.96 -5.51 5.05
N THR A 27 13.25 -5.55 4.78
CA THR A 27 14.19 -6.47 5.43
C THR A 27 14.94 -5.73 6.52
N GLY A 28 15.24 -6.43 7.63
CA GLY A 28 16.09 -5.91 8.70
C GLY A 28 16.63 -7.04 9.56
N ASN A 29 17.16 -6.71 10.73
CA ASN A 29 17.75 -7.69 11.65
C ASN A 29 16.97 -7.69 12.99
N ASN A 30 16.92 -8.86 13.62
CA ASN A 30 16.65 -8.99 15.04
C ASN A 30 17.98 -8.91 15.79
N VAL A 31 18.12 -8.01 16.75
CA VAL A 31 19.37 -7.75 17.47
C VAL A 31 19.18 -8.23 18.91
N SER A 32 20.01 -9.18 19.36
CA SER A 32 20.01 -9.65 20.74
C SER A 32 20.71 -8.65 21.69
N PHE A 33 20.56 -8.87 23.00
CA PHE A 33 21.29 -8.13 24.02
C PHE A 33 22.83 -8.21 23.83
N SER A 34 23.32 -9.34 23.30
CA SER A 34 24.72 -9.55 22.90
C SER A 34 25.07 -9.02 21.51
N MET A 35 24.23 -8.16 20.93
CA MET A 35 24.37 -7.54 19.61
C MET A 35 24.51 -8.54 18.44
N ARG A 36 24.02 -9.78 18.59
CA ARG A 36 23.97 -10.74 17.49
C ARG A 36 22.78 -10.39 16.60
N ALA A 37 23.05 -10.21 15.32
CA ALA A 37 22.06 -9.81 14.32
C ALA A 37 21.59 -11.00 13.48
N THR A 38 20.30 -11.31 13.52
CA THR A 38 19.67 -12.36 12.69
C THR A 38 18.72 -11.72 11.69
N LYS A 39 18.80 -12.11 10.40
CA LYS A 39 17.91 -11.55 9.36
C LYS A 39 16.43 -11.82 9.65
N ARG A 40 15.59 -10.81 9.45
CA ARG A 40 14.13 -10.88 9.57
C ARG A 40 13.45 -10.04 8.48
N THR A 41 12.23 -10.44 8.14
CA THR A 41 11.37 -9.75 7.19
C THR A 41 10.18 -9.09 7.89
N PHE A 42 9.92 -7.83 7.58
CA PHE A 42 8.76 -7.06 8.04
C PHE A 42 7.72 -7.00 6.92
N LYS A 43 6.61 -7.71 7.10
CA LYS A 43 5.50 -7.75 6.14
C LYS A 43 4.47 -6.66 6.49
N PRO A 44 3.90 -5.94 5.50
CA PRO A 44 2.76 -5.07 5.73
C PRO A 44 1.53 -5.89 6.14
N ASN A 45 0.64 -5.30 6.92
CA ASN A 45 -0.64 -5.91 7.28
C ASN A 45 -1.60 -5.80 6.08
N VAL A 46 -1.77 -6.90 5.35
CA VAL A 46 -2.60 -6.99 4.14
C VAL A 46 -3.85 -7.78 4.44
N MET A 47 -5.00 -7.24 4.04
CA MET A 47 -6.30 -7.87 4.14
C MET A 47 -6.98 -7.88 2.77
N ILE A 48 -7.81 -8.90 2.53
CA ILE A 48 -8.66 -8.97 1.36
C ILE A 48 -10.02 -8.40 1.75
N LYS A 49 -10.41 -7.27 1.19
CA LYS A 49 -11.71 -6.63 1.47
C LYS A 49 -12.37 -6.13 0.20
N ARG A 50 -13.69 -6.01 0.26
CA ARG A 50 -14.51 -5.36 -0.77
C ARG A 50 -14.64 -3.88 -0.40
N VAL A 51 -14.35 -3.01 -1.34
CA VAL A 51 -14.54 -1.55 -1.21
C VAL A 51 -15.57 -1.15 -2.25
N TYR A 52 -16.50 -0.29 -1.86
CA TYR A 52 -17.51 0.23 -2.76
C TYR A 52 -16.92 1.39 -3.57
N SER A 53 -17.18 1.40 -4.87
CA SER A 53 -16.90 2.50 -5.79
C SER A 53 -18.22 3.16 -6.17
N GLU A 54 -18.27 4.48 -6.05
CA GLU A 54 -19.47 5.26 -6.37
C GLU A 54 -19.64 5.41 -7.88
N ILE A 55 -18.52 5.46 -8.62
CA ILE A 55 -18.54 5.63 -10.08
C ILE A 55 -18.99 4.35 -10.79
N LEU A 56 -18.54 3.19 -10.31
CA LEU A 56 -18.89 1.90 -10.90
C LEU A 56 -20.16 1.29 -10.29
N ASP A 57 -20.69 1.88 -9.21
CA ASP A 57 -21.80 1.36 -8.39
C ASP A 57 -21.61 -0.13 -7.98
N GLU A 58 -20.35 -0.54 -7.83
CA GLU A 58 -19.99 -1.93 -7.59
C GLU A 58 -19.02 -2.09 -6.41
N MET A 59 -19.13 -3.24 -5.74
CA MET A 59 -18.20 -3.64 -4.70
C MET A 59 -17.01 -4.41 -5.28
N VAL A 60 -15.86 -3.76 -5.38
CA VAL A 60 -14.65 -4.36 -5.95
C VAL A 60 -13.78 -4.98 -4.85
N LYS A 61 -13.31 -6.20 -5.10
CA LYS A 61 -12.43 -6.94 -4.17
C LYS A 61 -10.97 -6.56 -4.40
N PHE A 62 -10.32 -6.07 -3.36
CA PHE A 62 -8.90 -5.69 -3.41
C PHE A 62 -8.07 -6.34 -2.29
N HIS A 63 -6.77 -6.48 -2.57
CA HIS A 63 -5.75 -6.66 -1.54
C HIS A 63 -5.37 -5.28 -1.02
N LEU A 64 -5.71 -4.99 0.22
CA LEU A 64 -5.57 -3.67 0.82
C LEU A 64 -4.66 -3.74 2.05
N THR A 65 -3.90 -2.69 2.28
CA THR A 65 -3.30 -2.48 3.60
C THR A 65 -4.26 -1.71 4.50
N THR A 66 -4.08 -1.82 5.82
CA THR A 66 -4.85 -1.04 6.79
C THR A 66 -4.61 0.47 6.66
N SER A 67 -3.44 0.87 6.14
CA SER A 67 -3.13 2.26 5.78
C SER A 67 -4.08 2.76 4.70
N THR A 68 -4.21 1.96 3.64
CA THR A 68 -5.03 2.29 2.49
C THR A 68 -6.48 2.47 2.90
N LEU A 69 -7.02 1.59 3.74
CA LEU A 69 -8.39 1.74 4.25
C LEU A 69 -8.58 3.09 4.94
N ARG A 70 -7.67 3.46 5.85
CA ARG A 70 -7.73 4.75 6.54
C ARG A 70 -7.62 5.94 5.57
N SER A 71 -6.81 5.81 4.52
CA SER A 71 -6.66 6.84 3.49
C SER A 71 -7.90 6.96 2.60
N ILE A 72 -8.57 5.84 2.29
CA ILE A 72 -9.85 5.80 1.56
C ILE A 72 -10.93 6.50 2.39
N ASP A 73 -11.06 6.17 3.68
CA ASP A 73 -12.03 6.79 4.58
C ASP A 73 -11.77 8.30 4.71
N LYS A 74 -10.49 8.70 4.79
CA LYS A 74 -10.09 10.12 4.85
C LYS A 74 -10.37 10.86 3.52
N ALA A 75 -10.31 10.18 2.40
CA ALA A 75 -10.68 10.75 1.10
C ALA A 75 -12.20 10.76 0.90
N GLY A 76 -12.97 10.03 1.73
CA GLY A 76 -14.42 9.93 1.58
C GLY A 76 -14.85 9.06 0.40
N GLY A 77 -14.01 8.11 -0.03
CA GLY A 77 -14.35 7.20 -1.13
C GLY A 77 -13.12 6.62 -1.84
N LEU A 78 -13.32 5.48 -2.51
CA LEU A 78 -12.26 4.84 -3.30
C LEU A 78 -11.86 5.73 -4.49
N ASP A 79 -12.84 6.29 -5.18
CA ASP A 79 -12.63 7.05 -6.39
C ASP A 79 -11.86 8.35 -6.10
N ASN A 80 -12.22 9.04 -5.02
CA ASN A 80 -11.47 10.21 -4.56
C ASN A 80 -10.06 9.86 -4.09
N TYR A 81 -9.85 8.68 -3.48
CA TYR A 81 -8.51 8.21 -3.12
C TYR A 81 -7.64 7.96 -4.36
N LEU A 82 -8.21 7.43 -5.44
CA LEU A 82 -7.49 7.20 -6.69
C LEU A 82 -7.15 8.51 -7.40
N LEU A 83 -8.09 9.47 -7.43
CA LEU A 83 -7.88 10.80 -8.00
C LEU A 83 -6.86 11.63 -7.22
N LYS A 84 -6.87 11.51 -5.88
CA LYS A 84 -5.96 12.25 -4.98
C LYS A 84 -4.55 11.70 -4.95
N ASN A 85 -4.32 10.49 -5.43
CA ASN A 85 -2.99 9.88 -5.47
C ASN A 85 -2.11 10.50 -6.57
N GLU A 86 -1.89 11.82 -6.49
CA GLU A 86 -0.74 12.46 -7.07
C GLU A 86 0.41 12.35 -6.06
N TYR A 87 1.23 11.32 -6.28
CA TYR A 87 2.57 11.08 -5.76
C TYR A 87 3.01 11.97 -4.59
N LYS A 88 2.66 11.55 -3.37
CA LYS A 88 3.34 12.07 -2.19
C LYS A 88 4.65 11.28 -2.01
N GLU A 89 5.76 11.98 -2.22
CA GLU A 89 7.13 11.51 -2.03
C GLU A 89 7.38 10.96 -0.61
#